data_AF-A0A3P1YBT9-F1
#
_entry.id   AF-A0A3P1YBT9-F1
#
_cell.length_a   1.000
_cell.length_b   1.000
_cell.length_c   1.000
_cell.angle_alpha   90.00
_cell.angle_beta   90.00
_cell.angle_gamma   90.00
#
_symmetry.space_group_name_H-M   'P 1'
#
loop_
_entity.id
_entity.type
_entity.pdbx_description
1 polymer ?
#
loop_
_entity_poly.entity_id
_entity_poly.type
_entity_poly.pdbx_seq_one_letter_code
_entity_poly.pdbx_strand_id
1 'polypeptide(L)'
;MRALALLSTGLGCALVLGAAALLASARQAQPPQTLLLAPMLELTDTCVLPGSAQATVPQSLQAACTGGAAPSAAALVEQTLAQLPQPQPGTAAGQRYTLGYTLPIPLLQLFAQDAHGQWRIQPERVQRFVHTLRDAPQPAILYLFSTHFSAHAPLEQALAQDSANLAHAQDGPLPASQYLGSPLYPWSVARTDNALSHYRAQAINAVAQALCEAGEPALRKLRGITLLGEVHQLFPDFETNPGYTQPYRISDYSDASVAQFRQFLQRRFGSLRALNRALHSAYTDWAQIDAPRSDLLTLPRAQWATQWPARLHSHIDAYAHGQLPVSGWAYLADGAQHAQSRILVYANGRQLARLPIAQGRQDVLEARPEFAGRAVGWHTQLDYRHWPSGPQRLDFYLHTPGQALRHLDTRHIHVHTRHAPHSEAGASRPDGGALPRSIPAAATPATQLQAYVDLPLGQRHYLYNPLAEQWHAFRQQQVVRYLRHFATQLRQHRCLADTQLYLHQIVPHTNPGWDPQKFAIQHSLQALPGLQLGVSLYGEPGMRRDFIDGLLLQGHRSYGITEFHPLKPISAGQMHETLELHRRSGAAFFSFFLEPVWQQRPVERRANPFSLSPVNAFKGSDSAFEALRSVLQQ
;
A
#
# COMPACT_ATOMS: atom_id res chain seq x y z
N MET A 1 -15.10 14.87 -64.32
CA MET A 1 -14.97 15.38 -62.94
C MET A 1 -14.79 14.16 -62.04
N ARG A 2 -13.63 13.49 -61.93
CA ARG A 2 -12.33 13.82 -61.30
C ARG A 2 -12.41 14.48 -59.92
N ALA A 3 -11.75 13.80 -58.97
CA ALA A 3 -11.26 14.18 -57.64
C ALA A 3 -12.25 14.14 -56.47
N LEU A 4 -12.13 13.11 -55.61
CA LEU A 4 -12.02 13.18 -54.13
C LEU A 4 -12.17 11.77 -53.53
N ALA A 5 -11.14 10.93 -53.73
CA ALA A 5 -10.99 9.67 -53.02
C ALA A 5 -9.48 9.40 -52.91
N LEU A 6 -8.83 10.00 -51.91
CA LEU A 6 -7.46 9.72 -51.44
C LEU A 6 -7.13 10.79 -50.40
N LEU A 7 -7.50 10.60 -49.13
CA LEU A 7 -6.95 11.36 -47.98
C LEU A 7 -7.29 10.76 -46.60
N SER A 8 -8.05 9.66 -46.50
CA SER A 8 -8.45 9.06 -45.21
C SER A 8 -7.54 7.94 -44.70
N THR A 9 -6.52 7.50 -45.45
CA THR A 9 -5.60 6.42 -45.02
C THR A 9 -4.29 6.91 -44.38
N GLY A 10 -4.00 8.22 -44.42
CA GLY A 10 -2.76 8.80 -43.87
C GLY A 10 -2.80 9.12 -42.37
N LEU A 11 -3.94 9.58 -41.84
CA LEU A 11 -4.04 10.01 -40.43
C LEU A 11 -4.16 8.84 -39.44
N GLY A 12 -4.74 7.71 -39.85
CA GLY A 12 -4.89 6.53 -38.97
C GLY A 12 -3.56 5.85 -38.65
N CYS A 13 -2.67 5.73 -39.64
CA CYS A 13 -1.32 5.17 -39.42
C CYS A 13 -0.42 6.11 -38.62
N ALA A 14 -0.53 7.42 -38.79
CA ALA A 14 0.27 8.39 -38.04
C ALA A 14 -0.09 8.44 -36.54
N LEU A 15 -1.37 8.27 -36.18
CA LEU A 15 -1.81 8.20 -34.78
C LEU A 15 -1.45 6.88 -34.09
N VAL A 16 -1.51 5.74 -34.81
CA VAL A 16 -1.09 4.44 -34.28
C VAL A 16 0.45 4.35 -34.17
N LEU A 17 1.20 4.90 -35.13
CA LEU A 17 2.66 4.99 -35.06
C LEU A 17 3.12 6.00 -34.01
N GLY A 18 2.40 7.12 -33.82
CA GLY A 18 2.67 8.10 -32.76
C GLY A 18 2.45 7.54 -31.35
N ALA A 19 1.37 6.77 -31.13
CA ALA A 19 1.13 6.09 -29.85
C ALA A 19 2.12 4.95 -29.59
N ALA A 20 2.49 4.18 -30.63
CA ALA A 20 3.52 3.14 -30.53
C ALA A 20 4.92 3.73 -30.29
N ALA A 21 5.25 4.87 -30.90
CA ALA A 21 6.51 5.58 -30.68
C ALA A 21 6.56 6.22 -29.29
N LEU A 22 5.47 6.78 -28.76
CA LEU A 22 5.40 7.28 -27.38
C LEU A 22 5.51 6.15 -26.34
N LEU A 23 4.93 4.98 -26.62
CA LEU A 23 5.12 3.76 -25.80
C LEU A 23 6.53 3.16 -25.94
N ALA A 24 7.17 3.29 -27.10
CA ALA A 24 8.55 2.86 -27.32
C ALA A 24 9.58 3.81 -26.70
N SER A 25 9.33 5.12 -26.72
CA SER A 25 10.16 6.14 -26.04
C SER A 25 9.97 6.09 -24.53
N ALA A 26 8.79 5.72 -24.03
CA ALA A 26 8.59 5.38 -22.61
C ALA A 26 9.26 4.05 -22.19
N ARG A 27 9.70 3.24 -23.17
CA ARG A 27 10.41 1.97 -23.02
C ARG A 27 11.92 2.06 -23.27
N GLN A 28 12.51 3.27 -23.30
CA GLN A 28 13.97 3.35 -23.16
C GLN A 28 14.34 2.74 -21.81
N ALA A 29 14.77 1.48 -21.87
CA ALA A 29 15.26 0.75 -20.72
C ALA A 29 16.44 1.55 -20.18
N GLN A 30 16.27 2.11 -18.98
CA GLN A 30 17.40 2.70 -18.29
C GLN A 30 18.50 1.63 -18.21
N PRO A 31 19.77 1.99 -18.44
CA PRO A 31 20.86 1.03 -18.28
C PRO A 31 20.73 0.40 -16.88
N PRO A 32 20.79 -0.94 -16.77
CA PRO A 32 20.50 -1.63 -15.52
C PRO A 32 21.43 -1.13 -14.42
N GLN A 33 20.88 -0.45 -13.41
CA GLN A 33 21.66 0.05 -12.29
C GLN A 33 22.03 -1.09 -11.34
N THR A 34 23.05 -0.87 -10.50
CA THR A 34 23.33 -1.74 -9.36
C THR A 34 22.25 -1.54 -8.31
N LEU A 35 21.60 -2.61 -7.88
CA LEU A 35 20.57 -2.57 -6.84
C LEU A 35 21.22 -2.62 -5.45
N LEU A 36 20.87 -1.68 -4.58
CA LEU A 36 21.27 -1.72 -3.18
C LEU A 36 20.39 -2.71 -2.42
N LEU A 37 20.96 -3.82 -1.94
CA LEU A 37 20.28 -4.72 -1.00
C LEU A 37 20.50 -4.18 0.41
N ALA A 38 19.46 -3.66 1.03
CA ALA A 38 19.53 -2.90 2.28
C ALA A 38 18.60 -3.50 3.34
N PRO A 39 18.94 -4.67 3.93
CA PRO A 39 18.15 -5.24 5.01
C PRO A 39 17.90 -4.21 6.12
N MET A 40 16.66 -4.16 6.62
CA MET A 40 16.28 -3.38 7.78
C MET A 40 16.79 -4.06 9.04
N LEU A 41 17.63 -3.34 9.78
CA LEU A 41 18.25 -3.83 11.01
C LEU A 41 17.66 -3.10 12.21
N GLU A 42 16.93 -3.81 13.05
CA GLU A 42 16.36 -3.25 14.28
C GLU A 42 17.43 -3.19 15.38
N LEU A 43 18.06 -2.02 15.54
CA LEU A 43 19.19 -1.82 16.47
C LEU A 43 18.81 -1.00 17.71
N THR A 44 17.56 -0.52 17.76
CA THR A 44 17.21 0.54 18.70
C THR A 44 17.18 0.04 20.14
N ASP A 45 16.50 -1.08 20.39
CA ASP A 45 16.35 -1.71 21.70
C ASP A 45 17.66 -2.32 22.25
N THR A 46 18.69 -2.46 21.41
CA THR A 46 19.97 -3.09 21.75
C THR A 46 21.08 -2.08 21.97
N CYS A 47 21.40 -1.25 20.96
CA CYS A 47 22.60 -0.40 20.96
C CYS A 47 22.31 1.10 21.09
N VAL A 48 21.13 1.53 20.65
CA VAL A 48 20.75 2.95 20.76
C VAL A 48 20.12 3.24 22.12
N LEU A 49 19.22 2.37 22.57
CA LEU A 49 18.45 2.43 23.80
C LEU A 49 18.56 1.12 24.59
N PRO A 50 19.78 0.73 25.02
CA PRO A 50 19.96 -0.49 25.82
C PRO A 50 19.09 -0.42 27.07
N GLY A 51 18.30 -1.46 27.31
CA GLY A 51 17.41 -1.54 28.48
C GLY A 51 16.00 -1.01 28.26
N SER A 52 15.64 -0.55 27.05
CA SER A 52 14.22 -0.53 26.67
C SER A 52 13.68 -1.98 26.70
N ALA A 53 12.47 -2.18 27.23
CA ALA A 53 11.98 -3.43 27.84
C ALA A 53 11.81 -4.68 26.92
N GLN A 54 12.53 -4.79 25.80
CA GLN A 54 12.29 -5.80 24.76
C GLN A 54 13.51 -6.60 24.30
N ALA A 55 14.71 -6.32 24.83
CA ALA A 55 15.94 -7.03 24.45
C ALA A 55 16.83 -7.36 25.66
N THR A 56 17.37 -8.58 25.69
CA THR A 56 18.45 -8.97 26.60
C THR A 56 19.77 -8.69 25.90
N VAL A 57 20.50 -7.66 26.34
CA VAL A 57 21.76 -7.23 25.70
C VAL A 57 22.95 -7.85 26.43
N PRO A 58 23.75 -8.72 25.78
CA PRO A 58 24.97 -9.26 26.38
C PRO A 58 25.95 -8.14 26.73
N GLN A 59 26.69 -8.28 27.84
CA GLN A 59 27.67 -7.27 28.27
C GLN A 59 28.72 -6.97 27.19
N SER A 60 29.11 -7.97 26.39
CA SER A 60 30.04 -7.80 25.27
C SER A 60 29.46 -6.91 24.17
N LEU A 61 28.17 -7.04 23.87
CA LEU A 61 27.47 -6.20 22.90
C LEU A 61 27.27 -4.78 23.45
N GLN A 62 26.89 -4.66 24.73
CA GLN A 62 26.77 -3.36 25.38
C GLN A 62 28.09 -2.59 25.34
N ALA A 63 29.20 -3.24 25.69
CA ALA A 63 30.53 -2.65 25.61
C ALA A 63 30.90 -2.23 24.18
N ALA A 64 30.58 -3.02 23.16
CA ALA A 64 30.81 -2.66 21.77
C ALA A 64 29.99 -1.45 21.33
N CYS A 65 28.76 -1.31 21.84
CA CYS A 65 27.87 -0.22 21.45
C CYS A 65 28.10 1.08 22.24
N THR A 66 28.58 1.00 23.49
CA THR A 66 28.71 2.17 24.38
C THR A 66 30.14 2.46 24.84
N GLY A 67 31.11 1.58 24.59
CA GLY A 67 32.45 1.64 25.19
C GLY A 67 33.44 2.61 24.55
N GLY A 68 33.07 3.31 23.48
CA GLY A 68 33.92 4.29 22.80
C GLY A 68 33.57 5.75 23.13
N ALA A 69 34.43 6.69 22.72
CA ALA A 69 34.18 8.13 22.87
C ALA A 69 32.92 8.60 22.08
N ALA A 70 32.53 7.86 21.04
CA ALA A 70 31.32 8.07 20.27
C ALA A 70 30.53 6.75 20.16
N PRO A 71 29.56 6.50 21.06
CA PRO A 71 28.71 5.31 21.04
C PRO A 71 28.02 5.10 19.69
N SER A 72 28.01 3.87 19.20
CA SER A 72 27.65 3.50 17.82
C SER A 72 27.26 2.01 17.73
N ALA A 73 26.31 1.67 16.86
CA ALA A 73 25.91 0.29 16.60
C ALA A 73 26.65 -0.35 15.40
N ALA A 74 27.69 0.29 14.86
CA ALA A 74 28.36 -0.15 13.63
C ALA A 74 28.89 -1.59 13.69
N ALA A 75 29.49 -2.02 14.80
CA ALA A 75 29.95 -3.40 14.96
C ALA A 75 28.80 -4.42 14.90
N LEU A 76 27.61 -4.07 15.41
CA LEU A 76 26.43 -4.92 15.32
C LEU A 76 25.89 -4.96 13.88
N VAL A 77 25.92 -3.83 13.16
CA VAL A 77 25.58 -3.78 11.72
C VAL A 77 26.48 -4.73 10.94
N GLU A 78 27.80 -4.63 11.12
CA GLU A 78 28.78 -5.45 10.40
C GLU A 78 28.58 -6.95 10.67
N GLN A 79 28.44 -7.36 11.93
CA GLN A 79 28.20 -8.76 12.26
C GLN A 79 26.85 -9.27 11.76
N THR A 80 25.84 -8.42 11.77
CA THR A 80 24.51 -8.78 11.25
C THR A 80 24.53 -8.98 9.74
N LEU A 81 25.19 -8.08 9.00
CA LEU A 81 25.34 -8.20 7.55
C LEU A 81 26.24 -9.37 7.14
N ALA A 82 27.17 -9.81 8.00
CA ALA A 82 28.01 -10.98 7.74
C ALA A 82 27.22 -12.30 7.63
N GLN A 83 25.93 -12.31 7.99
CA GLN A 83 25.02 -13.41 7.69
C GLN A 83 24.75 -13.58 6.19
N LEU A 84 24.99 -12.54 5.38
CA LEU A 84 24.81 -12.55 3.95
C LEU A 84 26.17 -12.51 3.23
N PRO A 85 26.36 -13.32 2.17
CA PRO A 85 27.55 -13.24 1.33
C PRO A 85 27.73 -11.83 0.75
N GLN A 86 28.93 -11.29 0.86
CA GLN A 86 29.30 -10.02 0.22
C GLN A 86 29.45 -10.24 -1.30
N PRO A 87 28.71 -9.51 -2.16
CA PRO A 87 28.89 -9.55 -3.60
C PRO A 87 30.34 -9.19 -3.97
N GLN A 88 31.08 -10.15 -4.54
CA GLN A 88 32.50 -9.97 -4.82
C GLN A 88 32.74 -9.14 -6.09
N PRO A 89 33.67 -8.16 -6.10
CA PRO A 89 34.04 -7.44 -7.31
C PRO A 89 34.46 -8.41 -8.43
N GLY A 90 33.94 -8.20 -9.64
CA GLY A 90 34.24 -9.03 -10.81
C GLY A 90 33.30 -10.23 -11.01
N THR A 91 32.42 -10.57 -10.07
CA THR A 91 31.37 -11.59 -10.26
C THR A 91 30.08 -11.00 -10.84
N ALA A 92 29.15 -11.86 -11.25
CA ALA A 92 27.83 -11.43 -11.71
C ALA A 92 27.06 -10.73 -10.58
N ALA A 93 27.05 -11.27 -9.35
CA ALA A 93 26.47 -10.58 -8.20
C ALA A 93 27.14 -9.23 -7.91
N GLY A 94 28.47 -9.13 -7.96
CA GLY A 94 29.19 -7.87 -7.70
C GLY A 94 28.89 -6.75 -8.70
N GLN A 95 28.49 -7.09 -9.93
CA GLN A 95 28.05 -6.11 -10.93
C GLN A 95 26.59 -5.68 -10.72
N ARG A 96 25.75 -6.56 -10.15
CA ARG A 96 24.30 -6.38 -10.04
C ARG A 96 23.87 -5.79 -8.70
N TYR A 97 24.59 -6.11 -7.63
CA TYR A 97 24.18 -5.85 -6.27
C TYR A 97 25.27 -5.17 -5.45
N THR A 98 24.86 -4.30 -4.54
CA THR A 98 25.70 -3.79 -3.45
C THR A 98 24.99 -4.09 -2.14
N LEU A 99 25.71 -4.62 -1.15
CA LEU A 99 25.15 -4.85 0.17
C LEU A 99 25.27 -3.58 1.03
N GLY A 100 24.15 -3.15 1.59
CA GLY A 100 24.02 -2.04 2.52
C GLY A 100 23.13 -2.41 3.69
N TYR A 101 22.46 -1.43 4.28
CA TYR A 101 21.46 -1.65 5.32
C TYR A 101 20.41 -0.53 5.34
N THR A 102 19.24 -0.82 5.90
CA THR A 102 18.23 0.18 6.24
C THR A 102 18.28 0.38 7.75
N LEU A 103 18.48 1.62 8.19
CA LEU A 103 18.54 2.02 9.59
C LEU A 103 17.22 2.66 10.02
N PRO A 104 16.33 1.92 10.70
CA PRO A 104 15.12 2.49 11.27
C PRO A 104 15.44 3.42 12.45
N ILE A 105 14.88 4.62 12.44
CA ILE A 105 14.95 5.63 13.49
C ILE A 105 13.54 5.87 14.00
N PRO A 106 13.10 5.20 15.09
CA PRO A 106 11.81 5.44 15.72
C PRO A 106 11.74 6.84 16.32
N LEU A 107 11.13 7.78 15.59
CA LEU A 107 11.17 9.22 15.89
C LEU A 107 10.65 9.54 17.30
N LEU A 108 9.61 8.85 17.75
CA LEU A 108 9.00 9.09 19.07
C LEU A 108 9.81 8.48 20.22
N GLN A 109 10.68 7.49 19.95
CA GLN A 109 11.62 6.97 20.96
C GLN A 109 12.80 7.93 21.21
N LEU A 110 12.98 8.97 20.40
CA LEU A 110 14.02 9.97 20.63
C LEU A 110 13.70 10.90 21.81
N PHE A 111 12.51 10.79 22.40
CA PHE A 111 12.07 11.61 23.53
C PHE A 111 12.15 10.88 24.87
N ALA A 112 12.41 11.64 25.92
CA ALA A 112 12.20 11.24 27.31
C ALA A 112 11.63 12.42 28.09
N GLN A 113 10.98 12.14 29.22
CA GLN A 113 10.57 13.18 30.14
C GLN A 113 11.78 13.74 30.87
N ASP A 114 11.87 15.07 30.96
CA ASP A 114 12.80 15.74 31.85
C ASP A 114 12.30 15.71 33.31
N ALA A 115 13.05 16.32 34.23
CA ALA A 115 12.71 16.37 35.66
C ALA A 115 11.35 17.04 35.96
N HIS A 116 10.79 17.80 35.01
CA HIS A 116 9.49 18.46 35.14
C HIS A 116 8.38 17.70 34.39
N GLY A 117 8.67 16.49 33.89
CA GLY A 117 7.70 15.68 33.14
C GLY A 117 7.51 16.11 31.68
N GLN A 118 8.30 17.05 31.16
CA GLN A 118 8.16 17.51 29.78
C GLN A 118 8.93 16.62 28.82
N TRP A 119 8.32 16.24 27.70
CA TRP A 119 9.00 15.46 26.67
C TRP A 119 10.06 16.29 25.95
N ARG A 120 11.32 15.90 26.08
CA ARG A 120 12.47 16.53 25.43
C ARG A 120 13.18 15.52 24.56
N ILE A 121 13.62 15.98 23.39
CA ILE A 121 14.49 15.18 22.54
C ILE A 121 15.80 14.91 23.27
N GLN A 122 16.31 13.70 23.14
CA GLN A 122 17.51 13.22 23.81
C GLN A 122 18.66 13.22 22.80
N PRO A 123 19.58 14.20 22.85
CA PRO A 123 20.61 14.37 21.83
C PRO A 123 21.51 13.15 21.69
N GLU A 124 21.80 12.44 22.78
CA GLU A 124 22.63 11.25 22.78
C GLU A 124 21.99 10.09 21.99
N ARG A 125 20.66 9.97 21.98
CA ARG A 125 19.94 8.97 21.18
C ARG A 125 20.07 9.28 19.70
N VAL A 126 19.90 10.55 19.32
CA VAL A 126 20.07 11.02 17.94
C VAL A 126 21.50 10.77 17.46
N GLN A 127 22.50 11.15 18.27
CA GLN A 127 23.90 11.00 17.91
C GLN A 127 24.31 9.53 17.75
N ARG A 128 23.75 8.59 18.52
CA ARG A 128 24.00 7.14 18.32
C ARG A 128 23.60 6.65 16.94
N PHE A 129 22.46 7.08 16.40
CA PHE A 129 22.06 6.74 15.03
C PHE A 129 23.01 7.33 13.99
N VAL A 130 23.38 8.60 14.17
CA VAL A 130 24.29 9.29 13.24
C VAL A 130 25.71 8.72 13.30
N HIS A 131 26.21 8.39 14.48
CA HIS A 131 27.48 7.68 14.66
C HIS A 131 27.43 6.28 14.04
N THR A 132 26.32 5.56 14.16
CA THR A 132 26.13 4.27 13.47
C THR A 132 26.25 4.43 11.96
N LEU A 133 25.59 5.44 11.38
CA LEU A 133 25.76 5.79 9.96
C LEU A 133 27.21 6.17 9.63
N ARG A 134 27.89 6.94 10.47
CA ARG A 134 29.28 7.39 10.26
C ARG A 134 30.30 6.26 10.36
N ASP A 135 30.09 5.29 11.24
CA ASP A 135 31.09 4.28 11.58
C ASP A 135 30.91 2.98 10.79
N ALA A 136 29.67 2.61 10.44
CA ALA A 136 29.44 1.43 9.60
C ALA A 136 29.98 1.68 8.16
N PRO A 137 30.78 0.77 7.59
CA PRO A 137 31.41 1.01 6.28
C PRO A 137 30.43 0.94 5.11
N GLN A 138 29.31 0.24 5.28
CA GLN A 138 28.34 0.00 4.22
C GLN A 138 27.44 1.23 3.95
N PRO A 139 26.94 1.39 2.71
CA PRO A 139 25.92 2.41 2.41
C PRO A 139 24.58 2.11 3.10
N ALA A 140 23.82 3.15 3.38
CA ALA A 140 22.59 3.06 4.16
C ALA A 140 21.39 3.77 3.52
N ILE A 141 20.21 3.22 3.78
CA ILE A 141 18.93 3.94 3.72
C ILE A 141 18.55 4.30 5.15
N LEU A 142 18.23 5.57 5.41
CA LEU A 142 17.65 5.94 6.71
C LEU A 142 16.14 5.84 6.63
N TYR A 143 15.54 5.18 7.62
CA TYR A 143 14.10 5.08 7.73
C TYR A 143 13.62 5.88 8.94
N LEU A 144 13.06 7.06 8.70
CA LEU A 144 12.48 7.90 9.75
C LEU A 144 11.11 7.34 10.15
N PHE A 145 11.11 6.38 11.06
CA PHE A 145 9.95 5.56 11.43
C PHE A 145 9.05 6.28 12.45
N SER A 146 7.78 6.47 12.10
CA SER A 146 6.72 6.89 13.03
C SER A 146 5.35 6.51 12.46
N THR A 147 5.16 5.22 12.22
CA THR A 147 3.91 4.69 11.64
C THR A 147 2.81 4.58 12.69
N HIS A 148 1.72 3.92 12.31
CA HIS A 148 0.66 3.47 13.21
C HIS A 148 1.05 2.23 14.01
N PHE A 149 2.08 1.48 13.60
CA PHE A 149 2.67 0.40 14.41
C PHE A 149 3.53 1.02 15.51
N SER A 150 3.29 0.60 16.75
CA SER A 150 3.99 1.14 17.92
C SER A 150 5.48 0.84 17.85
N ALA A 151 6.29 1.87 18.11
CA ALA A 151 7.69 1.71 18.45
C ALA A 151 7.88 1.40 19.95
N HIS A 152 6.81 1.19 20.72
CA HIS A 152 6.83 1.08 22.18
C HIS A 152 7.45 2.30 22.89
N ALA A 153 7.31 3.50 22.32
CA ALA A 153 7.77 4.71 22.97
C ALA A 153 6.75 5.15 24.04
N PRO A 154 7.17 5.47 25.28
CA PRO A 154 6.25 5.98 26.30
C PRO A 154 5.45 7.23 25.86
N LEU A 155 6.04 8.06 24.98
CA LEU A 155 5.37 9.21 24.39
C LEU A 155 4.15 8.83 23.54
N GLU A 156 4.13 7.66 22.88
CA GLU A 156 2.96 7.20 22.10
C GLU A 156 1.73 7.07 23.00
N GLN A 157 1.87 6.47 24.18
CA GLN A 157 0.78 6.33 25.14
C GLN A 157 0.25 7.68 25.63
N ALA A 158 1.15 8.64 25.88
CA ALA A 158 0.77 9.99 26.28
C ALA A 158 0.04 10.73 25.14
N LEU A 159 0.54 10.63 23.91
CA LEU A 159 -0.09 11.26 22.74
C LEU A 159 -1.46 10.66 22.42
N ALA A 160 -1.65 9.36 22.65
CA ALA A 160 -2.92 8.68 22.43
C ALA A 160 -4.03 9.10 23.41
N GLN A 161 -3.72 9.77 24.52
CA GLN A 161 -4.73 10.30 25.43
C GLN A 161 -5.44 11.54 24.87
N ASP A 162 -4.80 12.24 23.91
CA ASP A 162 -5.38 13.39 23.24
C ASP A 162 -6.00 12.97 21.90
N SER A 163 -7.34 13.04 21.84
CA SER A 163 -8.12 12.72 20.64
C SER A 163 -7.77 13.58 19.41
N ALA A 164 -7.10 14.72 19.58
CA ALA A 164 -6.60 15.53 18.46
C ALA A 164 -5.45 14.87 17.69
N ASN A 165 -4.78 13.87 18.29
CA ASN A 165 -3.74 13.07 17.64
C ASN A 165 -4.31 11.80 16.97
N LEU A 166 -5.55 11.42 17.27
CA LEU A 166 -6.18 10.20 16.78
C LEU A 166 -7.08 10.50 15.58
N ALA A 167 -7.19 9.56 14.65
CA ALA A 167 -8.08 9.59 13.52
C ALA A 167 -9.52 9.32 13.99
N HIS A 168 -10.49 10.01 13.40
CA HIS A 168 -11.90 9.89 13.79
C HIS A 168 -12.67 9.08 12.75
N ALA A 169 -13.39 8.06 13.18
CA ALA A 169 -14.45 7.43 12.39
C ALA A 169 -15.73 8.27 12.46
N GLN A 170 -16.77 7.84 11.75
CA GLN A 170 -18.05 8.54 11.65
C GLN A 170 -18.72 8.85 13.00
N ASP A 171 -18.39 8.10 14.04
CA ASP A 171 -18.95 8.10 15.40
C ASP A 171 -17.96 8.59 16.49
N GLY A 172 -16.74 8.99 16.12
CA GLY A 172 -15.76 9.55 17.07
C GLY A 172 -14.33 9.07 16.86
N PRO A 173 -13.41 9.42 17.79
CA PRO A 173 -12.00 9.00 17.71
C PRO A 173 -11.87 7.48 17.74
N LEU A 174 -11.01 6.94 16.88
CA LEU A 174 -10.67 5.53 16.87
C LEU A 174 -9.85 5.17 18.12
N PRO A 175 -10.17 4.06 18.81
CA PRO A 175 -9.35 3.58 19.91
C PRO A 175 -8.06 2.94 19.37
N ALA A 176 -7.03 2.88 20.22
CA ALA A 176 -5.87 2.04 19.97
C ALA A 176 -6.31 0.57 19.83
N SER A 177 -5.70 -0.16 18.90
CA SER A 177 -5.93 -1.58 18.67
C SER A 177 -4.61 -2.35 18.75
N GLN A 178 -4.58 -3.56 18.22
CA GLN A 178 -3.37 -4.35 18.10
C GLN A 178 -3.15 -4.82 16.66
N TYR A 179 -1.90 -5.17 16.35
CA TYR A 179 -1.49 -5.85 15.13
C TYR A 179 -0.41 -6.86 15.49
N LEU A 180 -0.63 -8.16 15.23
CA LEU A 180 0.31 -9.23 15.60
C LEU A 180 0.76 -9.16 17.07
N GLY A 181 -0.16 -8.78 17.97
CA GLY A 181 0.07 -8.64 19.40
C GLY A 181 0.89 -7.41 19.81
N SER A 182 1.14 -6.45 18.92
CA SER A 182 1.74 -5.14 19.24
C SER A 182 0.68 -4.04 19.23
N PRO A 183 0.79 -2.99 20.07
CA PRO A 183 -0.12 -1.86 19.99
C PRO A 183 -0.10 -1.19 18.62
N LEU A 184 -1.29 -0.82 18.16
CA LEU A 184 -1.51 -0.03 16.95
C LEU A 184 -2.27 1.23 17.33
N TYR A 185 -1.71 2.38 16.98
CA TYR A 185 -2.30 3.67 17.29
C TYR A 185 -2.90 4.30 16.04
N PRO A 186 -4.19 4.71 16.09
CA PRO A 186 -4.85 5.27 14.92
C PRO A 186 -4.48 6.74 14.73
N TRP A 187 -3.21 7.04 14.44
CA TRP A 187 -2.75 8.41 14.29
C TRP A 187 -3.47 9.17 13.18
N SER A 188 -3.93 10.39 13.48
CA SER A 188 -4.51 11.26 12.47
C SER A 188 -3.43 11.78 11.52
N VAL A 189 -3.71 11.65 10.22
CA VAL A 189 -2.93 12.26 9.12
C VAL A 189 -3.68 13.43 8.48
N ALA A 190 -4.79 13.87 9.09
CA ALA A 190 -5.66 14.91 8.56
C ALA A 190 -5.09 16.33 8.72
N ARG A 191 -4.24 16.53 9.73
CA ARG A 191 -3.72 17.83 10.16
C ARG A 191 -2.29 17.72 10.68
N THR A 192 -1.52 18.82 10.61
CA THR A 192 -0.09 18.86 10.98
C THR A 192 0.20 19.76 12.18
N ASP A 193 -0.83 20.37 12.76
CA ASP A 193 -0.84 21.28 13.90
C ASP A 193 -1.39 20.60 15.17
N ASN A 194 -1.10 19.30 15.34
CA ASN A 194 -1.38 18.53 16.55
C ASN A 194 -0.05 18.09 17.21
N ALA A 195 -0.11 17.70 18.48
CA ALA A 195 1.08 17.38 19.27
C ALA A 195 1.93 16.28 18.61
N LEU A 196 1.30 15.23 18.08
CA LEU A 196 1.98 14.16 17.35
C LEU A 196 2.83 14.69 16.19
N SER A 197 2.25 15.55 15.36
CA SER A 197 2.95 16.12 14.20
C SER A 197 4.07 17.07 14.63
N HIS A 198 3.89 17.81 15.73
CA HIS A 198 4.94 18.65 16.31
C HIS A 198 6.13 17.81 16.80
N TYR A 199 5.90 16.72 17.53
CA TYR A 199 6.99 15.83 17.98
C TYR A 199 7.69 15.13 16.80
N ARG A 200 6.94 14.69 15.79
CA ARG A 200 7.52 14.14 14.53
C ARG A 200 8.43 15.17 13.85
N ALA A 201 7.98 16.41 13.70
CA ALA A 201 8.77 17.47 13.08
C ALA A 201 10.04 17.79 13.89
N GLN A 202 9.91 17.89 15.23
CA GLN A 202 11.05 18.12 16.11
C GLN A 202 12.10 17.00 16.01
N ALA A 203 11.68 15.74 15.99
CA ALA A 203 12.57 14.58 15.82
C ALA A 203 13.26 14.59 14.45
N ILE A 204 12.51 14.82 13.37
CA ILE A 204 13.05 14.90 12.01
C ILE A 204 14.11 16.00 11.91
N ASN A 205 13.83 17.18 12.45
CA ASN A 205 14.76 18.30 12.43
C ASN A 205 16.04 18.00 13.23
N ALA A 206 15.92 17.36 14.39
CA ALA A 206 17.11 16.97 15.17
C ALA A 206 17.97 15.92 14.47
N VAL A 207 17.35 14.91 13.83
CA VAL A 207 18.08 13.92 13.03
C VAL A 207 18.76 14.58 11.85
N ALA A 208 18.06 15.44 11.10
CA ALA A 208 18.62 16.14 9.95
C ALA A 208 19.76 17.10 10.33
N GLN A 209 19.61 17.83 11.43
CA GLN A 209 20.65 18.67 12.01
C GLN A 209 21.92 17.85 12.32
N ALA A 210 21.77 16.74 13.06
CA ALA A 210 22.89 15.89 13.44
C ALA A 210 23.56 15.22 12.22
N LEU A 211 22.80 14.85 11.19
CA LEU A 211 23.35 14.36 9.92
C LEU A 211 24.21 15.42 9.22
N CYS A 212 23.75 16.67 9.17
CA CYS A 212 24.54 17.76 8.60
C CYS A 212 25.82 18.02 9.40
N GLU A 213 25.75 17.95 10.73
CA GLU A 213 26.90 18.15 11.62
C GLU A 213 27.95 17.03 11.50
N ALA A 214 27.51 15.78 11.24
CA ALA A 214 28.43 14.66 10.99
C ALA A 214 29.25 14.81 9.69
N GLY A 215 28.80 15.68 8.79
CA GLY A 215 29.54 16.08 7.61
C GLY A 215 29.57 15.03 6.48
N GLU A 216 30.38 15.36 5.48
CA GLU A 216 30.37 14.69 4.19
C GLU A 216 30.67 13.16 4.23
N PRO A 217 31.55 12.63 5.11
CA PRO A 217 31.79 11.20 5.20
C PRO A 217 30.54 10.37 5.55
N ALA A 218 29.66 10.88 6.42
CA ALA A 218 28.39 10.23 6.73
C ALA A 218 27.38 10.39 5.60
N LEU A 219 27.28 11.60 5.03
CA LEU A 219 26.33 11.91 3.95
C LEU A 219 26.61 11.12 2.66
N ARG A 220 27.87 10.82 2.31
CA ARG A 220 28.19 9.98 1.14
C ARG A 220 27.65 8.56 1.24
N LYS A 221 27.48 8.03 2.45
CA LYS A 221 26.93 6.68 2.66
C LYS A 221 25.41 6.67 2.60
N LEU A 222 24.78 7.83 2.75
CA LEU A 222 23.33 7.97 2.73
C LEU A 222 22.80 7.88 1.29
N ARG A 223 22.17 6.76 0.94
CA ARG A 223 21.60 6.51 -0.39
C ARG A 223 20.13 6.96 -0.51
N GLY A 224 19.49 7.26 0.61
CA GLY A 224 18.14 7.79 0.65
C GLY A 224 17.56 7.84 2.05
N ILE A 225 16.43 8.54 2.18
CA ILE A 225 15.64 8.63 3.41
C ILE A 225 14.21 8.23 3.10
N THR A 226 13.65 7.26 3.83
CA THR A 226 12.22 6.91 3.79
C THR A 226 11.48 7.65 4.91
N LEU A 227 10.28 8.17 4.61
CA LEU A 227 9.54 9.06 5.51
C LEU A 227 8.38 8.36 6.21
N LEU A 228 8.36 8.44 7.55
CA LEU A 228 7.28 8.08 8.48
C LEU A 228 6.83 6.62 8.47
N GLY A 229 7.08 5.90 7.39
CA GLY A 229 6.63 4.55 7.10
C GLY A 229 5.28 4.54 6.42
N GLU A 230 4.48 3.49 6.61
CA GLU A 230 3.15 3.37 5.99
C GLU A 230 2.18 4.46 6.49
N VAL A 231 2.09 5.54 5.71
CA VAL A 231 1.19 6.68 5.96
C VAL A 231 -0.05 6.55 5.09
N HIS A 232 -1.18 6.34 5.74
CA HIS A 232 -2.51 6.26 5.13
C HIS A 232 -3.58 6.57 6.18
N GLN A 233 -4.83 6.71 5.74
CA GLN A 233 -5.95 6.78 6.67
C GLN A 233 -6.16 5.43 7.36
N LEU A 234 -6.70 5.46 8.57
CA LEU A 234 -6.96 4.25 9.35
C LEU A 234 -8.46 3.97 9.48
N PHE A 235 -8.78 2.81 10.02
CA PHE A 235 -10.13 2.31 10.16
C PHE A 235 -10.16 1.32 11.34
N PRO A 236 -11.34 1.06 11.92
CA PRO A 236 -11.48 0.06 12.99
C PRO A 236 -11.02 -1.32 12.52
N ASP A 237 -10.50 -2.12 13.45
CA ASP A 237 -10.13 -3.51 13.21
C ASP A 237 -9.14 -3.67 12.05
N PHE A 238 -8.12 -2.81 12.00
CA PHE A 238 -7.17 -2.71 10.88
C PHE A 238 -6.60 -4.07 10.42
N GLU A 239 -6.26 -4.94 11.37
CA GLU A 239 -5.70 -6.28 11.12
C GLU A 239 -6.72 -7.22 10.44
N THR A 240 -7.99 -7.18 10.85
CA THR A 240 -8.99 -8.19 10.47
C THR A 240 -10.03 -7.68 9.47
N ASN A 241 -10.12 -6.37 9.26
CA ASN A 241 -11.13 -5.74 8.41
C ASN A 241 -10.57 -4.76 7.35
N PRO A 242 -9.58 -5.14 6.52
CA PRO A 242 -9.11 -4.29 5.43
C PRO A 242 -10.06 -4.24 4.22
N GLY A 243 -11.07 -5.11 4.17
CA GLY A 243 -11.93 -5.32 3.00
C GLY A 243 -13.26 -4.56 3.01
N TYR A 244 -14.21 -5.06 2.21
CA TYR A 244 -15.50 -4.42 1.89
C TYR A 244 -16.64 -4.75 2.87
N THR A 245 -16.32 -5.28 4.06
CA THR A 245 -17.32 -5.75 5.02
C THR A 245 -18.15 -4.59 5.60
N GLN A 246 -19.33 -4.91 6.11
CA GLN A 246 -20.23 -3.97 6.79
C GLN A 246 -20.21 -4.22 8.31
N PRO A 247 -20.41 -3.17 9.14
CA PRO A 247 -20.64 -1.77 8.78
C PRO A 247 -19.39 -1.09 8.20
N TYR A 248 -19.57 -0.27 7.16
CA TYR A 248 -18.46 0.43 6.51
C TYR A 248 -17.98 1.64 7.33
N ARG A 249 -16.86 1.47 8.02
CA ARG A 249 -16.24 2.51 8.85
C ARG A 249 -14.87 2.91 8.33
N ILE A 250 -14.62 4.20 8.25
CA ILE A 250 -13.39 4.81 7.73
C ILE A 250 -13.08 6.13 8.44
N SER A 251 -11.83 6.59 8.41
CA SER A 251 -11.39 7.89 8.95
C SER A 251 -10.83 8.81 7.85
N ASP A 252 -10.85 10.14 7.95
CA ASP A 252 -10.96 10.95 9.15
C ASP A 252 -12.20 11.87 9.13
N TYR A 253 -13.06 11.75 10.13
CA TYR A 253 -14.32 12.49 10.31
C TYR A 253 -14.25 13.54 11.43
N SER A 254 -13.05 13.96 11.84
CA SER A 254 -12.92 15.03 12.82
C SER A 254 -13.52 16.33 12.27
N ASP A 255 -13.94 17.23 13.16
CA ASP A 255 -14.49 18.53 12.75
C ASP A 255 -13.55 19.31 11.83
N ALA A 256 -12.24 19.19 12.07
CA ALA A 256 -11.21 19.77 11.22
C ALA A 256 -11.22 19.17 9.80
N SER A 257 -11.35 17.84 9.67
CA SER A 257 -11.45 17.17 8.37
C SER A 257 -12.70 17.60 7.61
N VAL A 258 -13.86 17.66 8.27
CA VAL A 258 -15.12 18.09 7.65
C VAL A 258 -15.04 19.56 7.19
N ALA A 259 -14.48 20.44 8.03
CA ALA A 259 -14.27 21.84 7.65
C ALA A 259 -13.32 21.97 6.44
N GLN A 260 -12.20 21.23 6.43
CA GLN A 260 -11.28 21.22 5.30
C GLN A 260 -11.88 20.62 4.03
N PHE A 261 -12.80 19.66 4.15
CA PHE A 261 -13.52 19.10 3.01
C PHE A 261 -14.43 20.14 2.34
N ARG A 262 -15.14 20.96 3.12
CA ARG A 262 -15.90 22.10 2.57
C ARG A 262 -14.99 23.04 1.77
N GLN A 263 -13.81 23.36 2.30
CA GLN A 263 -12.82 24.18 1.59
C GLN A 263 -12.27 23.48 0.32
N PHE A 264 -12.09 22.17 0.37
CA PHE A 264 -11.68 21.39 -0.80
C PHE A 264 -12.73 21.48 -1.91
N LEU A 265 -14.02 21.32 -1.57
CA LEU A 265 -15.12 21.47 -2.51
C LEU A 265 -15.22 22.89 -3.06
N GLN A 266 -15.07 23.92 -2.21
CA GLN A 266 -15.02 25.32 -2.62
C GLN A 266 -13.92 25.57 -3.67
N ARG A 267 -12.70 25.10 -3.41
CA ARG A 267 -11.59 25.24 -4.37
C ARG A 267 -11.82 24.46 -5.66
N ARG A 268 -12.38 23.24 -5.56
CA ARG A 268 -12.58 22.35 -6.70
C ARG A 268 -13.67 22.85 -7.65
N PHE A 269 -14.78 23.36 -7.12
CA PHE A 269 -15.94 23.74 -7.91
C PHE A 269 -16.08 25.25 -8.13
N GLY A 270 -15.42 26.08 -7.32
CA GLY A 270 -15.45 27.55 -7.39
C GLY A 270 -16.78 28.21 -6.98
N SER A 271 -17.92 27.52 -7.14
CA SER A 271 -19.25 28.02 -6.77
C SER A 271 -20.21 26.89 -6.37
N LEU A 272 -21.20 27.20 -5.52
CA LEU A 272 -22.27 26.27 -5.18
C LEU A 272 -23.08 25.85 -6.41
N ARG A 273 -23.26 26.73 -7.40
CA ARG A 273 -23.96 26.38 -8.65
C ARG A 273 -23.22 25.29 -9.43
N ALA A 274 -21.89 25.35 -9.50
CA ALA A 274 -21.09 24.32 -10.17
C ALA A 274 -21.13 23.01 -9.38
N LEU A 275 -21.00 23.07 -8.05
CA LEU A 275 -21.11 21.91 -7.18
C LEU A 275 -22.49 21.24 -7.28
N ASN A 276 -23.57 22.01 -7.15
CA ASN A 276 -24.94 21.50 -7.22
C ASN A 276 -25.25 20.80 -8.55
N ARG A 277 -24.72 21.33 -9.64
CA ARG A 277 -24.83 20.68 -10.96
C ARG A 277 -24.09 19.36 -11.01
N ALA A 278 -22.89 19.29 -10.42
CA ALA A 278 -22.06 18.09 -10.43
C ALA A 278 -22.58 17.00 -9.49
N LEU A 279 -23.14 17.39 -8.34
CA LEU A 279 -23.64 16.46 -7.32
C LEU A 279 -25.14 16.17 -7.46
N HIS A 280 -25.84 16.84 -8.36
CA HIS A 280 -27.31 16.83 -8.41
C HIS A 280 -27.95 17.24 -7.08
N SER A 281 -27.37 18.26 -6.44
CA SER A 281 -27.80 18.78 -5.14
C SER A 281 -28.45 20.16 -5.24
N ALA A 282 -28.97 20.65 -4.12
CA ALA A 282 -29.62 21.96 -4.02
C ALA A 282 -29.11 22.76 -2.80
N TYR A 283 -27.81 22.66 -2.51
CA TYR A 283 -27.21 23.41 -1.40
C TYR A 283 -27.27 24.91 -1.66
N THR A 284 -27.73 25.65 -0.66
CA THR A 284 -27.81 27.12 -0.68
C THR A 284 -26.64 27.76 0.07
N ASP A 285 -25.94 26.99 0.92
CA ASP A 285 -24.75 27.41 1.65
C ASP A 285 -23.71 26.28 1.71
N TRP A 286 -22.42 26.61 1.76
CA TRP A 286 -21.34 25.63 1.93
C TRP A 286 -21.37 24.93 3.29
N ALA A 287 -21.89 25.61 4.33
CA ALA A 287 -22.05 25.07 5.67
C ALA A 287 -23.05 23.91 5.73
N GLN A 288 -23.99 23.82 4.77
CA GLN A 288 -24.94 22.71 4.66
C GLN A 288 -24.29 21.40 4.18
N ILE A 289 -23.09 21.47 3.60
CA ILE A 289 -22.39 20.30 3.10
C ILE A 289 -21.67 19.63 4.27
N ASP A 290 -21.90 18.34 4.43
CA ASP A 290 -21.25 17.52 5.44
C ASP A 290 -20.52 16.33 4.78
N ALA A 291 -19.62 15.67 5.51
CA ALA A 291 -19.01 14.43 5.03
C ALA A 291 -20.06 13.29 5.02
N PRO A 292 -20.08 12.44 3.97
CA PRO A 292 -20.98 11.28 3.93
C PRO A 292 -20.67 10.32 5.08
N ARG A 293 -21.65 10.06 5.96
CA ARG A 293 -21.42 9.41 7.27
C ARG A 293 -22.42 8.32 7.65
N SER A 294 -23.49 8.13 6.88
CA SER A 294 -24.59 7.21 7.21
C SER A 294 -24.77 6.16 6.12
N ASP A 295 -25.23 4.97 6.46
CA ASP A 295 -25.60 3.97 5.45
C ASP A 295 -27.12 3.96 5.24
N LEU A 296 -27.57 4.38 4.06
CA LEU A 296 -28.98 4.36 3.67
C LEU A 296 -29.56 2.94 3.64
N LEU A 297 -28.72 1.93 3.42
CA LEU A 297 -29.13 0.53 3.37
C LEU A 297 -29.57 -0.01 4.73
N THR A 298 -29.22 0.69 5.82
CA THR A 298 -29.67 0.33 7.18
C THR A 298 -31.10 0.78 7.48
N LEU A 299 -31.67 1.68 6.65
CA LEU A 299 -33.07 2.09 6.79
C LEU A 299 -34.02 1.01 6.27
N PRO A 300 -35.23 0.86 6.84
CA PRO A 300 -36.26 0.01 6.27
C PRO A 300 -36.53 0.38 4.80
N ARG A 301 -36.62 -0.62 3.91
CA ARG A 301 -36.77 -0.42 2.46
C ARG A 301 -37.95 0.47 2.06
N ALA A 302 -39.05 0.41 2.82
CA ALA A 302 -40.23 1.26 2.61
C ALA A 302 -39.95 2.77 2.77
N GLN A 303 -38.89 3.14 3.49
CA GLN A 303 -38.51 4.54 3.72
C GLN A 303 -37.52 5.08 2.67
N TRP A 304 -36.96 4.22 1.82
CA TRP A 304 -35.92 4.65 0.88
C TRP A 304 -36.42 5.71 -0.08
N ALA A 305 -37.59 5.52 -0.70
CA ALA A 305 -38.13 6.47 -1.67
C ALA A 305 -38.35 7.87 -1.08
N THR A 306 -38.77 7.97 0.19
CA THR A 306 -39.03 9.25 0.85
C THR A 306 -37.77 9.88 1.45
N GLN A 307 -36.82 9.08 1.94
CA GLN A 307 -35.59 9.57 2.56
C GLN A 307 -34.47 9.84 1.55
N TRP A 308 -34.49 9.19 0.37
CA TRP A 308 -33.43 9.26 -0.63
C TRP A 308 -33.04 10.69 -1.02
N PRO A 309 -33.96 11.60 -1.41
CA PRO A 309 -33.56 12.93 -1.87
C PRO A 309 -32.82 13.74 -0.80
N ALA A 310 -33.16 13.55 0.47
CA ALA A 310 -32.56 14.28 1.59
C ALA A 310 -31.26 13.62 2.10
N ARG A 311 -31.12 12.30 1.96
CA ARG A 311 -30.04 11.52 2.59
C ARG A 311 -29.03 10.90 1.62
N LEU A 312 -29.22 11.02 0.31
CA LEU A 312 -28.28 10.46 -0.67
C LEU A 312 -26.85 10.93 -0.42
N HIS A 313 -26.66 12.23 -0.18
CA HIS A 313 -25.32 12.77 0.07
C HIS A 313 -24.73 12.37 1.41
N SER A 314 -25.54 11.94 2.37
CA SER A 314 -25.05 11.36 3.62
C SER A 314 -24.71 9.87 3.47
N HIS A 315 -25.11 9.21 2.38
CA HIS A 315 -24.86 7.79 2.16
C HIS A 315 -23.37 7.49 1.96
N ILE A 316 -22.82 6.58 2.75
CA ILE A 316 -21.52 5.98 2.46
C ILE A 316 -21.54 4.48 2.79
N ASP A 317 -21.03 3.70 1.86
CA ASP A 317 -20.63 2.32 2.05
C ASP A 317 -19.38 2.06 1.18
N ALA A 318 -18.89 0.81 1.13
CA ALA A 318 -17.69 0.46 0.38
C ALA A 318 -17.80 0.66 -1.15
N TYR A 319 -18.99 0.99 -1.65
CA TYR A 319 -19.31 1.08 -3.07
C TYR A 319 -19.88 2.44 -3.46
N ALA A 320 -20.24 3.29 -2.50
CA ALA A 320 -20.99 4.52 -2.74
C ALA A 320 -20.27 5.52 -3.66
N HIS A 321 -18.95 5.38 -3.80
CA HIS A 321 -18.14 6.19 -4.71
C HIS A 321 -18.22 5.76 -6.19
N GLY A 322 -19.05 4.77 -6.53
CA GLY A 322 -19.34 4.42 -7.92
C GLY A 322 -18.45 3.37 -8.55
N GLN A 323 -17.58 2.70 -7.77
CA GLN A 323 -16.85 1.52 -8.24
C GLN A 323 -17.42 0.27 -7.59
N LEU A 324 -17.52 -0.78 -8.40
CA LEU A 324 -17.96 -2.09 -8.00
C LEU A 324 -16.76 -3.05 -8.06
N PRO A 325 -16.22 -3.49 -6.91
CA PRO A 325 -15.18 -4.51 -6.90
C PRO A 325 -15.77 -5.82 -7.41
N VAL A 326 -14.99 -6.47 -8.26
CA VAL A 326 -15.32 -7.76 -8.86
C VAL A 326 -14.11 -8.64 -8.68
N SER A 327 -14.22 -9.65 -7.83
CA SER A 327 -13.09 -10.49 -7.44
C SER A 327 -13.51 -11.90 -7.09
N GLY A 328 -12.51 -12.77 -7.08
CA GLY A 328 -12.65 -14.15 -6.68
C GLY A 328 -11.31 -14.86 -6.72
N TRP A 329 -11.37 -16.18 -6.71
CA TRP A 329 -10.23 -17.03 -6.99
C TRP A 329 -10.64 -18.22 -7.86
N ALA A 330 -9.67 -18.76 -8.60
CA ALA A 330 -9.84 -19.97 -9.38
C ALA A 330 -8.53 -20.76 -9.40
N TYR A 331 -8.62 -22.05 -9.15
CA TYR A 331 -7.54 -23.00 -9.21
C TYR A 331 -7.83 -24.04 -10.29
N LEU A 332 -6.85 -24.28 -11.15
CA LEU A 332 -6.87 -25.37 -12.12
C LEU A 332 -5.68 -26.24 -11.81
N ALA A 333 -5.85 -27.57 -11.76
CA ALA A 333 -4.76 -28.48 -11.40
C ALA A 333 -3.57 -28.39 -12.38
N ASP A 334 -3.87 -28.39 -13.68
CA ASP A 334 -2.89 -28.21 -14.75
C ASP A 334 -2.32 -26.77 -14.73
N GLY A 335 -1.02 -26.67 -14.48
CA GLY A 335 -0.33 -25.38 -14.34
C GLY A 335 -0.27 -24.56 -15.63
N ALA A 336 -0.16 -25.21 -16.79
CA ALA A 336 -0.10 -24.52 -18.07
C ALA A 336 -1.48 -23.93 -18.44
N GLN A 337 -2.53 -24.72 -18.27
CA GLN A 337 -3.91 -24.27 -18.41
C GLN A 337 -4.21 -23.14 -17.44
N HIS A 338 -3.78 -23.25 -16.18
CA HIS A 338 -3.97 -22.22 -15.17
C HIS A 338 -3.37 -20.87 -15.63
N ALA A 339 -2.10 -20.86 -16.03
CA ALA A 339 -1.39 -19.65 -16.45
C ALA A 339 -2.05 -18.97 -17.68
N GLN A 340 -2.64 -19.75 -18.58
CA GLN A 340 -3.30 -19.26 -19.80
C GLN A 340 -4.78 -18.91 -19.59
N SER A 341 -5.39 -19.36 -18.50
CA SER A 341 -6.81 -19.17 -18.23
C SER A 341 -7.13 -17.73 -17.84
N ARG A 342 -8.34 -17.29 -18.22
CA ARG A 342 -8.83 -15.94 -17.95
C ARG A 342 -10.24 -16.00 -17.38
N ILE A 343 -10.56 -15.08 -16.47
CA ILE A 343 -11.92 -14.83 -16.00
C ILE A 343 -12.57 -13.80 -16.92
N LEU A 344 -13.71 -14.15 -17.51
CA LEU A 344 -14.52 -13.21 -18.28
C LEU A 344 -15.68 -12.74 -17.41
N VAL A 345 -15.88 -11.42 -17.37
CA VAL A 345 -16.99 -10.80 -16.64
C VAL A 345 -17.93 -10.16 -17.64
N TYR A 346 -19.20 -10.51 -17.57
CA TYR A 346 -20.27 -9.95 -18.39
C TYR A 346 -21.27 -9.20 -17.52
N ALA A 347 -21.79 -8.07 -18.01
CA ALA A 347 -22.95 -7.40 -17.44
C ALA A 347 -24.06 -7.32 -18.49
N ASN A 348 -25.22 -7.89 -18.19
CA ASN A 348 -26.39 -7.96 -19.08
C ASN A 348 -26.02 -8.42 -20.50
N GLY A 349 -25.16 -9.43 -20.61
CA GLY A 349 -24.71 -9.98 -21.90
C GLY A 349 -23.55 -9.22 -22.57
N ARG A 350 -23.11 -8.07 -22.03
CA ARG A 350 -21.92 -7.35 -22.54
C ARG A 350 -20.68 -7.72 -21.75
N GLN A 351 -19.62 -8.19 -22.42
CA GLN A 351 -18.34 -8.43 -21.75
C GLN A 351 -17.74 -7.09 -21.27
N LEU A 352 -17.44 -7.01 -19.97
CA LEU A 352 -16.82 -5.85 -19.34
C LEU A 352 -15.35 -6.08 -18.99
N ALA A 353 -14.93 -7.32 -18.72
CA ALA A 353 -13.55 -7.61 -18.36
C ALA A 353 -13.07 -8.99 -18.82
N ARG A 354 -11.75 -9.11 -19.00
CA ARG A 354 -11.01 -10.36 -19.23
C ARG A 354 -9.75 -10.34 -18.37
N LEU A 355 -9.74 -11.09 -17.28
CA LEU A 355 -8.77 -10.96 -16.20
C LEU A 355 -7.86 -12.19 -16.12
N PRO A 356 -6.55 -12.02 -15.90
CA PRO A 356 -5.68 -13.13 -15.54
C PRO A 356 -5.99 -13.65 -14.12
N ILE A 357 -5.74 -14.93 -13.91
CA ILE A 357 -5.68 -15.55 -12.58
C ILE A 357 -4.22 -15.46 -12.15
N ALA A 358 -3.91 -14.42 -11.38
CA ALA A 358 -2.54 -13.94 -11.24
C ALA A 358 -2.25 -13.22 -9.92
N GLN A 359 -3.27 -12.99 -9.10
CA GLN A 359 -3.13 -12.27 -7.84
C GLN A 359 -2.96 -13.25 -6.68
N GLY A 360 -2.16 -12.87 -5.70
CA GLY A 360 -1.98 -13.65 -4.48
C GLY A 360 -3.26 -13.67 -3.65
N ARG A 361 -3.58 -14.82 -3.06
CA ARG A 361 -4.68 -14.99 -2.09
C ARG A 361 -4.17 -15.78 -0.90
N GLN A 362 -3.70 -15.03 0.10
CA GLN A 362 -3.03 -15.60 1.25
C GLN A 362 -3.99 -16.44 2.10
N ASP A 363 -5.23 -15.99 2.24
CA ASP A 363 -6.34 -16.71 2.87
C ASP A 363 -6.63 -18.04 2.17
N VAL A 364 -6.64 -18.06 0.83
CA VAL A 364 -6.86 -19.28 0.06
C VAL A 364 -5.67 -20.22 0.18
N LEU A 365 -4.44 -19.70 0.15
CA LEU A 365 -3.23 -20.51 0.31
C LEU A 365 -3.16 -21.17 1.69
N GLU A 366 -3.58 -20.47 2.74
CA GLU A 366 -3.66 -21.02 4.10
C GLU A 366 -4.73 -22.10 4.22
N ALA A 367 -5.90 -21.88 3.62
CA ALA A 367 -6.98 -22.85 3.63
C ALA A 367 -6.69 -24.07 2.73
N ARG A 368 -5.92 -23.88 1.65
CA ARG A 368 -5.64 -24.87 0.58
C ARG A 368 -4.13 -24.99 0.32
N PRO A 369 -3.34 -25.51 1.27
CA PRO A 369 -1.90 -25.65 1.10
C PRO A 369 -1.51 -26.53 -0.10
N GLU A 370 -2.40 -27.43 -0.54
CA GLU A 370 -2.20 -28.29 -1.71
C GLU A 370 -2.14 -27.53 -3.05
N PHE A 371 -2.50 -26.23 -3.08
CA PHE A 371 -2.33 -25.39 -4.27
C PHE A 371 -0.87 -24.97 -4.52
N ALA A 372 0.05 -25.38 -3.64
CA ALA A 372 1.50 -25.24 -3.80
C ALA A 372 1.94 -23.80 -4.11
N GLY A 373 1.33 -22.82 -3.44
CA GLY A 373 1.73 -21.41 -3.56
C GLY A 373 1.40 -20.75 -4.90
N ARG A 374 0.48 -21.32 -5.69
CA ARG A 374 0.01 -20.74 -6.96
C ARG A 374 -0.84 -19.49 -6.73
N ALA A 375 -0.63 -18.44 -7.53
CA ALA A 375 -1.52 -17.28 -7.55
C ALA A 375 -2.89 -17.65 -8.13
N VAL A 376 -3.92 -17.69 -7.28
CA VAL A 376 -5.28 -18.10 -7.67
C VAL A 376 -6.26 -16.94 -7.74
N GLY A 377 -5.88 -15.75 -7.31
CA GLY A 377 -6.74 -14.58 -7.22
C GLY A 377 -6.91 -13.85 -8.55
N TRP A 378 -8.05 -13.17 -8.67
CA TRP A 378 -8.34 -12.23 -9.75
C TRP A 378 -9.22 -11.10 -9.21
N HIS A 379 -9.05 -9.89 -9.76
CA HIS A 379 -9.78 -8.71 -9.33
C HIS A 379 -9.87 -7.67 -10.45
N THR A 380 -10.96 -6.91 -10.48
CA THR A 380 -11.11 -5.66 -11.19
C THR A 380 -12.10 -4.75 -10.46
N GLN A 381 -12.10 -3.47 -10.80
CA GLN A 381 -13.13 -2.51 -10.40
C GLN A 381 -13.96 -2.15 -11.64
N LEU A 382 -15.28 -2.20 -11.52
CA LEU A 382 -16.19 -1.76 -12.58
C LEU A 382 -16.81 -0.40 -12.21
N ASP A 383 -16.69 0.57 -13.11
CA ASP A 383 -17.36 1.86 -12.94
C ASP A 383 -18.86 1.71 -13.23
N TYR A 384 -19.68 1.81 -12.17
CA TYR A 384 -21.13 1.70 -12.29
C TYR A 384 -21.87 3.04 -12.30
N ARG A 385 -21.16 4.18 -12.20
CA ARG A 385 -21.75 5.53 -12.10
C ARG A 385 -22.70 5.86 -13.24
N HIS A 386 -22.44 5.28 -14.41
CA HIS A 386 -23.21 5.49 -15.63
C HIS A 386 -24.08 4.29 -16.02
N TRP A 387 -24.19 3.28 -15.16
CA TRP A 387 -25.07 2.16 -15.43
C TRP A 387 -26.53 2.60 -15.26
N PRO A 388 -27.47 1.99 -16.03
CA PRO A 388 -28.89 2.20 -15.82
C PRO A 388 -29.28 1.84 -14.38
N SER A 389 -30.09 2.69 -13.73
CA SER A 389 -30.71 2.33 -12.46
C SER A 389 -31.61 1.10 -12.65
N GLY A 390 -31.60 0.17 -11.69
CA GLY A 390 -32.43 -1.03 -11.69
C GLY A 390 -31.63 -2.34 -11.60
N PRO A 391 -32.29 -3.49 -11.84
CA PRO A 391 -31.66 -4.80 -11.76
C PRO A 391 -30.58 -4.97 -12.84
N GLN A 392 -29.44 -5.51 -12.44
CA GLN A 392 -28.32 -5.86 -13.29
C GLN A 392 -27.98 -7.33 -13.08
N ARG A 393 -27.60 -8.01 -14.16
CA ARG A 393 -27.09 -9.38 -14.12
C ARG A 393 -25.61 -9.38 -14.47
N LEU A 394 -24.80 -9.99 -13.61
CA LEU A 394 -23.39 -10.23 -13.84
C LEU A 394 -23.13 -11.72 -14.00
N ASP A 395 -22.42 -12.11 -15.04
CA ASP A 395 -22.06 -13.50 -15.31
C ASP A 395 -20.54 -13.65 -15.37
N PHE A 396 -20.06 -14.73 -14.76
CA PHE A 396 -18.64 -15.03 -14.59
C PHE A 396 -18.30 -16.31 -15.31
N TYR A 397 -17.26 -16.27 -16.14
CA TYR A 397 -16.82 -17.43 -16.90
C TYR A 397 -15.32 -17.67 -16.79
N LEU A 398 -14.92 -18.93 -16.80
CA LEU A 398 -13.54 -19.35 -16.97
C LEU A 398 -13.31 -19.72 -18.43
N HIS A 399 -12.42 -18.97 -19.08
CA HIS A 399 -11.96 -19.21 -20.44
C HIS A 399 -10.54 -19.80 -20.42
N THR A 400 -10.41 -21.04 -20.91
CA THR A 400 -9.13 -21.72 -21.11
C THR A 400 -8.98 -22.03 -22.61
N PRO A 401 -7.86 -21.65 -23.26
CA PRO A 401 -7.68 -21.93 -24.69
C PRO A 401 -7.89 -23.40 -25.04
N GLY A 402 -8.63 -23.67 -26.13
CA GLY A 402 -8.92 -25.03 -26.59
C GLY A 402 -9.95 -25.80 -25.76
N GLN A 403 -10.57 -25.18 -24.74
CA GLN A 403 -11.60 -25.79 -23.89
C GLN A 403 -12.95 -25.08 -24.08
N ALA A 404 -14.03 -25.78 -23.76
CA ALA A 404 -15.36 -25.15 -23.67
C ALA A 404 -15.36 -24.06 -22.58
N LEU A 405 -16.07 -22.97 -22.82
CA LEU A 405 -16.25 -21.92 -21.82
C LEU A 405 -17.01 -22.49 -20.62
N ARG A 406 -16.50 -22.25 -19.41
CA ARG A 406 -17.11 -22.75 -18.17
C ARG A 406 -17.80 -21.60 -17.43
N HIS A 407 -19.08 -21.73 -17.13
CA HIS A 407 -19.83 -20.78 -16.32
C HIS A 407 -19.52 -21.02 -14.84
N LEU A 408 -19.01 -19.98 -14.17
CA LEU A 408 -18.61 -20.03 -12.77
C LEU A 408 -19.76 -19.62 -11.84
N ASP A 409 -20.40 -18.49 -12.14
CA ASP A 409 -21.44 -17.92 -11.27
C ASP A 409 -22.28 -16.87 -12.01
N THR A 410 -23.45 -16.56 -11.46
CA THR A 410 -24.30 -15.43 -11.86
C THR A 410 -24.71 -14.63 -10.63
N ARG A 411 -24.40 -13.32 -10.62
CA ARG A 411 -24.83 -12.39 -9.57
C ARG A 411 -25.91 -11.46 -10.11
N HIS A 412 -27.02 -11.37 -9.40
CA HIS A 412 -28.02 -10.33 -9.63
C HIS A 412 -27.80 -9.23 -8.62
N ILE A 413 -27.72 -7.98 -9.06
CA ILE A 413 -27.53 -6.81 -8.20
C ILE A 413 -28.50 -5.72 -8.61
N HIS A 414 -28.68 -4.71 -7.76
CA HIS A 414 -29.49 -3.54 -8.09
C HIS A 414 -28.62 -2.30 -8.00
N VAL A 415 -28.58 -1.50 -9.08
CA VAL A 415 -27.79 -0.27 -9.13
C VAL A 415 -28.72 0.94 -9.07
N HIS A 416 -28.32 1.97 -8.33
CA HIS A 416 -29.03 3.24 -8.22
C HIS A 416 -28.06 4.41 -8.45
N THR A 417 -28.13 5.05 -9.62
CA THR A 417 -27.17 6.11 -10.02
C THR A 417 -27.79 7.50 -10.13
N ARG A 418 -29.09 7.60 -10.42
CA ARG A 418 -29.78 8.89 -10.66
C ARG A 418 -31.15 9.01 -10.00
N HIS A 419 -31.83 7.89 -9.82
CA HIS A 419 -33.20 7.84 -9.30
C HIS A 419 -33.21 7.13 -7.96
N ALA A 420 -34.18 7.49 -7.12
CA ALA A 420 -34.43 6.77 -5.89
C ALA A 420 -34.70 5.28 -6.19
N PRO A 421 -34.36 4.37 -5.27
CA PRO A 421 -34.80 3.00 -5.35
C PRO A 421 -36.33 2.94 -5.41
N HIS A 422 -36.89 2.63 -6.58
CA HIS A 422 -38.34 2.44 -6.74
C HIS A 422 -38.75 1.03 -6.29
N SER A 423 -40.04 0.86 -5.97
CA SER A 423 -40.64 -0.47 -5.85
C SER A 423 -40.47 -1.20 -7.18
N GLU A 424 -40.14 -2.50 -7.12
CA GLU A 424 -39.75 -3.34 -8.26
C GLU A 424 -40.85 -3.54 -9.31
N ALA A 425 -42.03 -2.95 -9.11
CA ALA A 425 -43.19 -3.03 -10.00
C ALA A 425 -42.99 -2.14 -11.24
N GLY A 426 -42.21 -2.62 -12.21
CA GLY A 426 -42.14 -2.03 -13.55
C GLY A 426 -40.75 -1.77 -14.11
N ALA A 427 -39.67 -2.06 -13.37
CA ALA A 427 -38.33 -1.99 -13.93
C ALA A 427 -38.14 -3.14 -14.94
N SER A 428 -38.19 -2.85 -16.23
CA SER A 428 -37.84 -3.78 -17.29
C SER A 428 -36.43 -4.32 -17.01
N ARG A 429 -36.29 -5.64 -16.89
CA ARG A 429 -34.96 -6.26 -16.90
C ARG A 429 -34.27 -5.76 -18.18
N PRO A 430 -33.05 -5.21 -18.11
CA PRO A 430 -32.34 -4.83 -19.32
C PRO A 430 -32.31 -6.05 -20.24
N ASP A 431 -32.64 -5.86 -21.53
CA ASP A 431 -32.59 -6.93 -22.52
C ASP A 431 -31.20 -7.55 -22.46
N GLY A 432 -31.13 -8.76 -21.91
CA GLY A 432 -29.88 -9.46 -21.72
C GLY A 432 -29.36 -9.78 -23.11
N GLY A 433 -28.23 -9.17 -23.49
CA GLY A 433 -27.52 -9.58 -24.69
C GLY A 433 -27.26 -11.10 -24.65
N ALA A 434 -27.19 -11.73 -25.82
CA ALA A 434 -26.95 -13.16 -25.90
C ALA A 434 -25.66 -13.53 -25.15
N LEU A 435 -25.78 -14.41 -24.14
CA LEU A 435 -24.64 -14.92 -23.40
C LEU A 435 -23.89 -15.96 -24.24
N PRO A 436 -22.56 -16.09 -24.05
CA PRO A 436 -21.79 -17.12 -24.73
C PRO A 436 -22.28 -18.51 -24.32
N ARG A 437 -22.22 -19.46 -25.27
CA ARG A 437 -22.46 -20.88 -24.96
C ARG A 437 -21.41 -21.38 -23.99
N SER A 438 -21.84 -22.05 -22.93
CA SER A 438 -20.98 -22.53 -21.85
C SER A 438 -21.49 -23.81 -21.22
N ILE A 439 -20.60 -24.53 -20.54
CA ILE A 439 -20.96 -25.63 -19.63
C ILE A 439 -20.85 -25.17 -18.17
N PRO A 440 -21.63 -25.73 -17.23
CA PRO A 440 -21.46 -25.44 -15.81
C PRO A 440 -20.07 -25.84 -15.31
N ALA A 441 -19.42 -25.00 -14.49
CA ALA A 441 -18.13 -25.35 -13.88
C ALA A 441 -18.22 -26.62 -13.02
N ALA A 442 -19.37 -26.86 -12.38
CA ALA A 442 -19.66 -28.07 -11.61
C ALA A 442 -19.61 -29.37 -12.44
N ALA A 443 -19.66 -29.30 -13.77
CA ALA A 443 -19.44 -30.45 -14.64
C ALA A 443 -17.96 -30.86 -14.75
N THR A 444 -17.03 -30.02 -14.27
CA THR A 444 -15.60 -30.35 -14.16
C THR A 444 -15.32 -30.91 -12.76
N PRO A 445 -14.58 -32.03 -12.62
CA PRO A 445 -14.22 -32.57 -11.31
C PRO A 445 -13.51 -31.55 -10.41
N ALA A 446 -13.83 -31.55 -9.11
CA ALA A 446 -13.21 -30.66 -8.12
C ALA A 446 -11.69 -30.87 -7.96
N THR A 447 -11.18 -32.03 -8.38
CA THR A 447 -9.74 -32.30 -8.47
C THR A 447 -9.06 -31.54 -9.60
N GLN A 448 -9.81 -31.06 -10.60
CA GLN A 448 -9.30 -30.34 -11.76
C GLN A 448 -9.60 -28.84 -11.73
N LEU A 449 -10.76 -28.44 -11.20
CA LEU A 449 -11.19 -27.04 -11.10
C LEU A 449 -11.86 -26.76 -9.76
N GLN A 450 -11.41 -25.72 -9.08
CA GLN A 450 -12.10 -25.12 -7.94
C GLN A 450 -12.11 -23.61 -8.14
N ALA A 451 -13.22 -22.94 -7.84
CA ALA A 451 -13.32 -21.50 -8.00
C ALA A 451 -14.40 -20.93 -7.09
N TYR A 452 -14.26 -19.64 -6.78
CA TYR A 452 -15.25 -18.89 -6.04
C TYR A 452 -15.25 -17.43 -6.51
N VAL A 453 -16.42 -16.81 -6.55
CA VAL A 453 -16.61 -15.39 -6.87
C VAL A 453 -16.99 -14.68 -5.56
N ASP A 454 -16.08 -13.89 -5.01
CA ASP A 454 -16.25 -13.19 -3.72
C ASP A 454 -17.18 -11.99 -3.87
N LEU A 455 -16.93 -11.18 -4.90
CA LEU A 455 -17.62 -9.92 -5.16
C LEU A 455 -18.02 -9.81 -6.64
N PRO A 456 -19.16 -9.18 -6.93
CA PRO A 456 -20.03 -8.45 -5.99
C PRO A 456 -21.01 -9.37 -5.26
N LEU A 457 -21.50 -8.92 -4.11
CA LEU A 457 -22.54 -9.62 -3.35
C LEU A 457 -23.85 -9.63 -4.13
N GLY A 458 -24.43 -10.82 -4.30
CA GLY A 458 -25.73 -10.99 -4.95
C GLY A 458 -26.89 -10.42 -4.12
N GLN A 459 -27.97 -10.04 -4.80
CA GLN A 459 -29.20 -9.46 -4.26
C GLN A 459 -28.99 -8.17 -3.44
N ARG A 460 -27.83 -7.52 -3.61
CA ARG A 460 -27.49 -6.26 -2.94
C ARG A 460 -27.88 -5.05 -3.79
N HIS A 461 -28.21 -3.96 -3.11
CA HIS A 461 -28.35 -2.64 -3.69
C HIS A 461 -27.03 -1.86 -3.61
N TYR A 462 -26.64 -1.23 -4.71
CA TYR A 462 -25.45 -0.41 -4.89
C TYR A 462 -25.86 1.02 -5.23
N LEU A 463 -25.56 1.96 -4.33
CA LEU A 463 -26.12 3.30 -4.35
C LEU A 463 -24.99 4.30 -4.62
N TYR A 464 -24.99 4.93 -5.78
CA TYR A 464 -23.98 5.93 -6.09
C TYR A 464 -24.28 7.25 -5.38
N ASN A 465 -23.33 7.70 -4.55
CA ASN A 465 -23.30 9.03 -3.97
C ASN A 465 -22.12 9.83 -4.57
N PRO A 466 -22.37 10.84 -5.42
CA PRO A 466 -21.28 11.64 -6.00
C PRO A 466 -20.48 12.43 -4.94
N LEU A 467 -21.04 12.70 -3.76
CA LEU A 467 -20.31 13.34 -2.66
C LEU A 467 -19.32 12.37 -2.00
N ALA A 468 -19.62 11.06 -1.95
CA ALA A 468 -18.68 10.05 -1.46
C ALA A 468 -17.42 9.98 -2.33
N GLU A 469 -17.56 10.10 -3.65
CA GLU A 469 -16.41 10.21 -4.56
C GLU A 469 -15.51 11.41 -4.19
N GLN A 470 -16.10 12.59 -3.93
CA GLN A 470 -15.35 13.76 -3.52
C GLN A 470 -14.69 13.58 -2.15
N TRP A 471 -15.37 12.91 -1.22
CA TRP A 471 -14.86 12.63 0.12
C TRP A 471 -13.62 11.73 0.08
N HIS A 472 -13.64 10.65 -0.70
CA HIS A 472 -12.46 9.81 -0.88
C HIS A 472 -11.30 10.55 -1.55
N ALA A 473 -11.57 11.36 -2.58
CA ALA A 473 -10.54 12.17 -3.23
C ALA A 473 -9.88 13.17 -2.24
N PHE A 474 -10.68 13.79 -1.38
CA PHE A 474 -10.18 14.67 -0.31
C PHE A 474 -9.33 13.92 0.72
N ARG A 475 -9.79 12.75 1.19
CA ARG A 475 -9.02 11.90 2.12
C ARG A 475 -7.67 11.48 1.55
N GLN A 476 -7.62 11.15 0.25
CA GLN A 476 -6.36 10.86 -0.44
C GLN A 476 -5.43 12.09 -0.51
N GLN A 477 -6.00 13.30 -0.69
CA GLN A 477 -5.23 14.54 -0.64
C GLN A 477 -4.68 14.83 0.77
N GLN A 478 -5.38 14.47 1.85
CA GLN A 478 -4.85 14.60 3.22
C GLN A 478 -3.55 13.81 3.39
N VAL A 479 -3.52 12.55 2.96
CA VAL A 479 -2.31 11.70 3.03
C VAL A 479 -1.13 12.34 2.30
N VAL A 480 -1.34 12.81 1.06
CA VAL A 480 -0.28 13.49 0.28
C VAL A 480 0.19 14.79 0.93
N ARG A 481 -0.72 15.59 1.48
CA ARG A 481 -0.36 16.84 2.20
C ARG A 481 0.47 16.54 3.44
N TYR A 482 0.10 15.51 4.19
CA TYR A 482 0.83 15.07 5.37
C TYR A 482 2.27 14.65 5.02
N LEU A 483 2.43 13.79 4.01
CA LEU A 483 3.76 13.35 3.53
C LEU A 483 4.61 14.52 3.03
N ARG A 484 4.01 15.44 2.25
CA ARG A 484 4.71 16.64 1.75
C ARG A 484 5.16 17.58 2.87
N HIS A 485 4.39 17.68 3.95
CA HIS A 485 4.77 18.50 5.10
C HIS A 485 6.13 18.06 5.66
N PHE A 486 6.31 16.78 5.96
CA PHE A 486 7.56 16.26 6.52
C PHE A 486 8.70 16.20 5.50
N ALA A 487 8.40 15.92 4.23
CA ALA A 487 9.38 16.08 3.17
C ALA A 487 9.92 17.52 3.11
N THR A 488 9.04 18.52 3.24
CA THR A 488 9.43 19.93 3.25
C THR A 488 10.33 20.26 4.45
N GLN A 489 10.04 19.71 5.64
CA GLN A 489 10.88 19.88 6.83
C GLN A 489 12.32 19.41 6.57
N LEU A 490 12.51 18.19 6.05
CA LEU A 490 13.85 17.69 5.71
C LEU A 490 14.56 18.55 4.67
N ARG A 491 13.84 19.05 3.67
CA ARG A 491 14.39 19.88 2.60
C ARG A 491 14.84 21.27 3.07
N GLN A 492 14.50 21.69 4.28
CA GLN A 492 15.07 22.92 4.88
C GLN A 492 16.57 22.77 5.16
N HIS A 493 17.05 21.55 5.39
CA HIS A 493 18.45 21.24 5.62
C HIS A 493 19.20 21.10 4.29
N ARG A 494 19.90 22.16 3.88
CA ARG A 494 20.59 22.21 2.57
C ARG A 494 21.61 21.09 2.34
N CYS A 495 22.21 20.54 3.40
CA CYS A 495 23.15 19.41 3.28
C CYS A 495 22.47 18.13 2.73
N LEU A 496 21.14 18.04 2.83
CA LEU A 496 20.33 16.92 2.36
C LEU A 496 19.62 17.21 1.03
N ALA A 497 19.96 18.32 0.35
CA ALA A 497 19.30 18.73 -0.88
C ALA A 497 19.41 17.68 -2.00
N ASP A 498 20.54 16.96 -2.05
CA ASP A 498 20.79 15.91 -3.04
C ASP A 498 20.39 14.52 -2.53
N THR A 499 19.96 14.40 -1.27
CA THR A 499 19.49 13.14 -0.71
C THR A 499 18.11 12.80 -1.27
N GLN A 500 17.99 11.59 -1.83
CA GLN A 500 16.72 11.12 -2.34
C GLN A 500 15.75 10.81 -1.19
N LEU A 501 14.57 11.42 -1.23
CA LEU A 501 13.47 11.12 -0.31
C LEU A 501 12.52 10.11 -0.94
N TYR A 502 12.11 9.13 -0.15
CA TYR A 502 11.19 8.08 -0.52
C TYR A 502 9.95 8.11 0.39
N LEU A 503 8.79 7.89 -0.22
CA LEU A 503 7.59 7.50 0.52
C LEU A 503 7.76 6.06 1.04
N HIS A 504 6.81 5.62 1.85
CA HIS A 504 6.66 4.21 2.21
C HIS A 504 5.16 3.92 2.17
N GLN A 505 4.73 3.10 1.21
CA GLN A 505 3.32 2.89 0.93
C GLN A 505 3.02 1.41 0.70
N ILE A 506 1.89 0.98 1.26
CA ILE A 506 1.23 -0.25 0.87
C ILE A 506 0.56 -0.10 -0.50
N VAL A 507 0.34 -1.22 -1.18
CA VAL A 507 -0.38 -1.27 -2.45
C VAL A 507 -1.59 -2.20 -2.32
N PRO A 508 -2.73 -1.75 -1.75
CA PRO A 508 -3.89 -2.60 -1.50
C PRO A 508 -4.43 -3.32 -2.74
N HIS A 509 -4.24 -2.74 -3.93
CA HIS A 509 -4.70 -3.30 -5.20
C HIS A 509 -4.09 -4.66 -5.55
N THR A 510 -2.95 -5.01 -4.94
CA THR A 510 -2.34 -6.34 -5.13
C THR A 510 -3.02 -7.42 -4.29
N ASN A 511 -3.90 -7.04 -3.36
CA ASN A 511 -4.71 -7.94 -2.56
C ASN A 511 -6.20 -7.82 -2.96
N PRO A 512 -6.78 -8.80 -3.68
CA PRO A 512 -8.18 -8.77 -4.11
C PRO A 512 -9.22 -8.51 -3.01
N GLY A 513 -8.87 -8.82 -1.75
CA GLY A 513 -9.76 -8.70 -0.61
C GLY A 513 -9.73 -7.34 0.09
N TRP A 514 -8.79 -6.45 -0.26
CA TRP A 514 -8.62 -5.16 0.40
C TRP A 514 -9.41 -4.06 -0.31
N ASP A 515 -10.02 -3.16 0.47
CA ASP A 515 -10.65 -1.94 -0.04
C ASP A 515 -9.62 -0.78 -0.04
N PRO A 516 -9.11 -0.34 -1.20
CA PRO A 516 -8.15 0.76 -1.27
C PRO A 516 -8.71 2.08 -0.72
N GLN A 517 -10.03 2.26 -0.70
CA GLN A 517 -10.66 3.46 -0.17
C GLN A 517 -10.59 3.57 1.35
N LYS A 518 -10.48 2.45 2.07
CA LYS A 518 -10.25 2.49 3.52
C LYS A 518 -8.92 3.18 3.85
N PHE A 519 -7.87 2.86 3.11
CA PHE A 519 -6.54 3.45 3.27
C PHE A 519 -6.43 4.86 2.68
N ALA A 520 -7.20 5.18 1.64
CA ALA A 520 -7.14 6.47 0.94
C ALA A 520 -5.73 6.82 0.41
N ILE A 521 -5.09 5.87 -0.28
CA ILE A 521 -3.67 5.96 -0.70
C ILE A 521 -3.46 6.23 -2.19
N GLN A 522 -4.52 6.26 -3.01
CA GLN A 522 -4.32 6.26 -4.47
C GLN A 522 -3.49 7.46 -4.97
N HIS A 523 -3.65 8.64 -4.38
CA HIS A 523 -2.84 9.81 -4.74
C HIS A 523 -1.38 9.71 -4.27
N SER A 524 -1.09 9.02 -3.15
CA SER A 524 0.30 8.81 -2.69
C SER A 524 1.02 7.72 -3.50
N LEU A 525 0.30 6.87 -4.24
CA LEU A 525 0.87 5.95 -5.22
C LEU A 525 1.18 6.58 -6.58
N GLN A 526 0.78 7.82 -6.84
CA GLN A 526 1.13 8.53 -8.08
C GLN A 526 2.50 9.20 -7.94
N ALA A 527 3.13 9.54 -9.07
CA ALA A 527 4.37 10.33 -9.05
C ALA A 527 4.15 11.69 -8.35
N LEU A 528 4.96 11.96 -7.32
CA LEU A 528 4.94 13.21 -6.57
C LEU A 528 6.23 14.00 -6.83
N PRO A 529 6.16 15.29 -7.20
CA PRO A 529 7.38 16.09 -7.41
C PRO A 529 8.27 16.11 -6.17
N GLY A 530 9.56 15.80 -6.36
CA GLY A 530 10.58 15.81 -5.29
C GLY A 530 10.56 14.60 -4.34
N LEU A 531 9.66 13.63 -4.55
CA LEU A 531 9.50 12.43 -3.73
C LEU A 531 9.41 11.19 -4.62
N GLN A 532 10.26 10.21 -4.37
CA GLN A 532 10.18 8.91 -5.03
C GLN A 532 9.21 8.01 -4.28
N LEU A 533 8.56 7.11 -5.00
CA LEU A 533 7.75 6.09 -4.35
C LEU A 533 8.67 5.08 -3.64
N GLY A 534 8.34 4.74 -2.40
CA GLY A 534 8.80 3.51 -1.76
C GLY A 534 7.60 2.63 -1.46
N VAL A 535 7.72 1.34 -1.73
CA VAL A 535 6.62 0.36 -1.60
C VAL A 535 7.00 -0.84 -0.76
N SER A 536 6.05 -1.28 0.06
CA SER A 536 6.09 -2.60 0.72
C SER A 536 5.61 -3.67 -0.26
N LEU A 537 6.38 -4.75 -0.40
CA LEU A 537 6.01 -5.90 -1.22
C LEU A 537 5.45 -7.01 -0.33
N TYR A 538 4.24 -7.44 -0.63
CA TYR A 538 3.56 -8.53 0.07
C TYR A 538 3.38 -9.73 -0.85
N GLY A 539 4.30 -10.68 -0.73
CA GLY A 539 4.26 -11.93 -1.48
C GLY A 539 4.33 -11.77 -3.00
N GLU A 540 3.78 -12.77 -3.69
CA GLU A 540 3.94 -12.94 -5.15
C GLU A 540 3.54 -11.75 -6.02
N PRO A 541 2.47 -10.96 -5.74
CA PRO A 541 2.12 -9.83 -6.59
C PRO A 541 3.27 -8.84 -6.82
N GLY A 542 4.08 -8.58 -5.79
CA GLY A 542 5.23 -7.69 -5.89
C GLY A 542 6.37 -8.22 -6.78
N MET A 543 6.40 -9.53 -7.01
CA MET A 543 7.48 -10.25 -7.70
C MET A 543 7.24 -10.38 -9.22
N ARG A 544 6.21 -9.72 -9.75
CA ARG A 544 5.73 -9.94 -11.12
C ARG A 544 5.77 -8.69 -11.98
N ARG A 545 5.80 -8.90 -13.30
CA ARG A 545 5.90 -7.81 -14.28
C ARG A 545 4.70 -6.87 -14.27
N ASP A 546 3.51 -7.36 -13.98
CA ASP A 546 2.28 -6.56 -13.91
C ASP A 546 2.33 -5.51 -12.79
N PHE A 547 3.00 -5.80 -11.68
CA PHE A 547 3.27 -4.80 -10.64
C PHE A 547 4.13 -3.65 -11.18
N ILE A 548 5.22 -3.98 -11.89
CA ILE A 548 6.09 -2.99 -12.52
C ILE A 548 5.33 -2.17 -13.56
N ASP A 549 4.57 -2.80 -14.43
CA ASP A 549 3.79 -2.10 -15.45
C ASP A 549 2.78 -1.14 -14.78
N GLY A 550 2.19 -1.53 -13.64
CA GLY A 550 1.38 -0.66 -12.80
C GLY A 550 2.15 0.57 -12.30
N LEU A 551 3.35 0.40 -11.75
CA LEU A 551 4.20 1.52 -11.32
C LEU A 551 4.54 2.45 -12.50
N LEU A 552 4.88 1.89 -13.66
CA LEU A 552 5.19 2.67 -14.87
C LEU A 552 3.99 3.49 -15.35
N LEU A 553 2.78 2.94 -15.27
CA LEU A 553 1.53 3.62 -15.60
C LEU A 553 1.22 4.76 -14.62
N GLN A 554 1.61 4.64 -13.35
CA GLN A 554 1.51 5.72 -12.35
C GLN A 554 2.63 6.78 -12.49
N GLY A 555 3.47 6.67 -13.52
CA GLY A 555 4.52 7.64 -13.84
C GLY A 555 5.86 7.37 -13.15
N HIS A 556 6.00 6.26 -12.43
CA HIS A 556 7.26 5.95 -11.76
C HIS A 556 8.29 5.41 -12.75
N ARG A 557 9.53 5.85 -12.61
CA ARG A 557 10.70 5.34 -13.34
C ARG A 557 11.85 4.99 -12.40
N SER A 558 11.76 5.45 -11.17
CA SER A 558 12.64 5.11 -10.06
C SER A 558 11.74 4.91 -8.83
N TYR A 559 12.09 3.97 -7.96
CA TYR A 559 11.39 3.70 -6.72
C TYR A 559 12.28 2.94 -5.73
N GLY A 560 11.83 2.76 -4.50
CA GLY A 560 12.46 1.88 -3.51
C GLY A 560 11.53 0.75 -3.09
N ILE A 561 12.09 -0.41 -2.76
CA ILE A 561 11.35 -1.43 -2.02
C ILE A 561 11.67 -1.24 -0.54
N THR A 562 10.73 -0.71 0.22
CA THR A 562 10.91 -0.33 1.63
C THR A 562 10.82 -1.52 2.57
N GLU A 563 9.99 -2.50 2.21
CA GLU A 563 9.84 -3.76 2.91
C GLU A 563 9.52 -4.89 1.93
N PHE A 564 9.94 -6.09 2.26
CA PHE A 564 9.63 -7.30 1.53
C PHE A 564 9.19 -8.40 2.49
N HIS A 565 7.96 -8.85 2.29
CA HIS A 565 7.30 -9.90 3.06
C HIS A 565 7.13 -11.13 2.16
N PRO A 566 7.85 -12.24 2.37
CA PRO A 566 7.83 -13.39 1.46
C PRO A 566 6.44 -14.02 1.25
N LEU A 567 5.65 -14.12 2.32
CA LEU A 567 4.30 -14.72 2.39
C LEU A 567 4.17 -16.19 1.94
N LYS A 568 5.21 -16.78 1.36
CA LYS A 568 5.37 -18.19 1.02
C LYS A 568 6.85 -18.53 0.86
N PRO A 569 7.24 -19.82 0.87
CA PRO A 569 8.58 -20.24 0.47
C PRO A 569 8.93 -19.78 -0.95
N ILE A 570 10.17 -19.31 -1.13
CA ILE A 570 10.70 -18.78 -2.40
C ILE A 570 11.99 -19.53 -2.74
N SER A 571 12.12 -20.01 -3.97
CA SER A 571 13.34 -20.64 -4.47
C SER A 571 14.41 -19.61 -4.85
N ALA A 572 15.68 -20.03 -4.93
CA ALA A 572 16.78 -19.18 -5.41
C ALA A 572 16.51 -18.58 -6.81
N GLY A 573 15.90 -19.34 -7.72
CA GLY A 573 15.52 -18.85 -9.05
C GLY A 573 14.47 -17.74 -8.99
N GLN A 574 13.42 -17.92 -8.19
CA GLN A 574 12.38 -16.89 -8.01
C GLN A 574 12.94 -15.62 -7.33
N MET A 575 13.83 -15.77 -6.34
CA MET A 575 14.51 -14.65 -5.71
C MET A 575 15.37 -13.90 -6.72
N HIS A 576 16.15 -14.62 -7.55
CA HIS A 576 16.94 -14.03 -8.62
C HIS A 576 16.10 -13.24 -9.61
N GLU A 577 15.01 -13.84 -10.10
CA GLU A 577 14.07 -13.20 -11.03
C GLU A 577 13.43 -11.95 -10.43
N THR A 578 13.04 -12.00 -9.15
CA THR A 578 12.46 -10.88 -8.42
C THR A 578 13.45 -9.71 -8.32
N LEU A 579 14.68 -9.98 -7.88
CA LEU A 579 15.71 -8.94 -7.74
C LEU A 579 16.09 -8.35 -9.11
N GLU A 580 16.27 -9.17 -10.14
CA GLU A 580 16.56 -8.70 -11.50
C GLU A 580 15.40 -7.91 -12.10
N LEU A 581 14.14 -8.33 -11.86
CA LEU A 581 12.96 -7.61 -12.30
C LEU A 581 12.97 -6.19 -11.73
N HIS A 582 13.13 -6.04 -10.42
CA HIS A 582 13.13 -4.72 -9.79
C HIS A 582 14.36 -3.89 -10.19
N ARG A 583 15.55 -4.49 -10.24
CA ARG A 583 16.79 -3.82 -10.65
C ARG A 583 16.70 -3.24 -12.06
N ARG A 584 16.18 -4.02 -13.01
CA ARG A 584 16.00 -3.58 -14.41
C ARG A 584 14.86 -2.57 -14.58
N SER A 585 14.00 -2.45 -13.58
CA SER A 585 12.81 -1.59 -13.62
C SER A 585 12.98 -0.26 -12.86
N GLY A 586 14.17 0.01 -12.33
CA GLY A 586 14.49 1.28 -11.67
C GLY A 586 14.37 1.26 -10.14
N ALA A 587 14.34 0.09 -9.50
CA ALA A 587 14.47 0.04 -8.04
C ALA A 587 15.88 0.49 -7.62
N ALA A 588 15.94 1.51 -6.76
CA ALA A 588 17.19 2.00 -6.21
C ALA A 588 17.71 1.13 -5.05
N PHE A 589 16.79 0.56 -4.27
CA PHE A 589 17.12 -0.34 -3.16
C PHE A 589 16.04 -1.39 -2.92
N PHE A 590 16.43 -2.48 -2.26
CA PHE A 590 15.58 -3.58 -1.84
C PHE A 590 15.80 -3.90 -0.36
N SER A 591 14.81 -3.57 0.46
CA SER A 591 14.82 -3.74 1.92
C SER A 591 13.91 -4.89 2.36
N PHE A 592 14.36 -5.62 3.37
CA PHE A 592 13.71 -6.78 4.01
C PHE A 592 14.19 -6.87 5.46
N PHE A 593 13.44 -7.53 6.34
CA PHE A 593 13.84 -7.63 7.74
C PHE A 593 14.95 -8.67 7.94
N LEU A 594 15.99 -8.31 8.71
CA LEU A 594 17.06 -9.22 9.11
C LEU A 594 17.35 -8.99 10.60
N GLU A 595 17.24 -10.04 11.42
CA GLU A 595 17.47 -9.91 12.86
C GLU A 595 18.96 -9.72 13.18
N PRO A 596 19.29 -8.87 14.18
CA PRO A 596 20.65 -8.69 14.63
C PRO A 596 21.29 -9.98 15.16
N VAL A 597 22.55 -10.23 14.79
CA VAL A 597 23.38 -11.27 15.39
C VAL A 597 24.65 -10.67 15.98
N TRP A 598 25.06 -11.22 17.12
CA TRP A 598 26.29 -10.85 17.81
C TRP A 598 27.06 -12.11 18.19
N GLN A 599 28.35 -12.16 17.85
CA GLN A 599 29.24 -13.29 18.08
C GLN A 599 28.63 -14.62 17.57
N GLN A 600 28.06 -14.57 16.35
CA GLN A 600 27.40 -15.70 15.67
C GLN A 600 26.15 -16.24 16.39
N ARG A 601 25.55 -15.46 17.31
CA ARG A 601 24.31 -15.81 17.99
C ARG A 601 23.24 -14.73 17.75
N PRO A 602 21.97 -15.11 17.57
CA PRO A 602 20.87 -14.14 17.57
C PRO A 602 20.88 -13.31 18.84
N VAL A 603 20.67 -12.01 18.70
CA VAL A 603 20.41 -11.15 19.86
C VAL A 603 18.98 -11.43 20.35
N GLU A 604 18.84 -11.76 21.63
CA GLU A 604 17.53 -12.10 22.19
C GLU A 604 16.64 -10.87 22.27
N ARG A 605 15.56 -10.87 21.49
CA ARG A 605 14.58 -9.79 21.38
C ARG A 605 13.26 -10.28 20.80
N ARG A 606 12.25 -9.41 20.81
CA ARG A 606 11.04 -9.63 20.01
C ARG A 606 11.37 -9.45 18.52
N ALA A 607 11.57 -10.58 17.83
CA ALA A 607 11.85 -10.59 16.40
C ALA A 607 10.64 -10.13 15.58
N ASN A 608 10.90 -9.50 14.43
CA ASN A 608 9.87 -9.30 13.41
C ASN A 608 9.51 -10.68 12.82
N PRO A 609 8.23 -11.06 12.75
CA PRO A 609 7.83 -12.38 12.26
C PRO A 609 8.24 -12.64 10.81
N PHE A 610 8.45 -11.60 9.99
CA PHE A 610 8.88 -11.70 8.60
C PHE A 610 10.40 -11.58 8.41
N SER A 611 11.19 -11.57 9.49
CA SER A 611 12.65 -11.53 9.39
C SER A 611 13.22 -12.75 8.71
N LEU A 612 14.06 -12.52 7.71
CA LEU A 612 14.79 -13.56 7.00
C LEU A 612 15.85 -14.15 7.92
N SER A 613 15.73 -15.44 8.22
CA SER A 613 16.63 -16.15 9.13
C SER A 613 16.54 -17.64 8.84
N PRO A 614 17.64 -18.41 8.94
CA PRO A 614 17.64 -19.84 8.62
C PRO A 614 16.72 -20.67 9.53
N VAL A 615 16.27 -20.12 10.67
CA VAL A 615 15.37 -20.79 11.62
C VAL A 615 13.95 -20.26 11.60
N ASN A 616 13.64 -19.25 10.78
CA ASN A 616 12.30 -18.65 10.74
C ASN A 616 11.45 -19.21 9.58
N ALA A 617 10.74 -20.30 9.83
CA ALA A 617 9.84 -20.89 8.84
C ALA A 617 8.56 -20.06 8.58
N PHE A 618 8.29 -19.00 9.37
CA PHE A 618 7.06 -18.22 9.23
C PHE A 618 6.98 -17.63 7.83
N LYS A 619 5.94 -18.03 7.10
CA LYS A 619 5.65 -17.56 5.74
C LYS A 619 6.83 -17.71 4.78
N GLY A 620 7.70 -18.70 4.99
CA GLY A 620 8.85 -19.00 4.11
C GLY A 620 10.04 -18.05 4.25
N SER A 621 10.19 -17.37 5.40
CA SER A 621 11.30 -16.45 5.64
C SER A 621 12.67 -17.15 5.63
N ASP A 622 12.75 -18.40 6.08
CA ASP A 622 13.91 -19.29 6.00
C ASP A 622 14.32 -19.60 4.56
N SER A 623 13.34 -19.97 3.74
CA SER A 623 13.55 -20.29 2.33
C SER A 623 13.99 -19.03 1.56
N ALA A 624 13.39 -17.88 1.86
CA ALA A 624 13.80 -16.61 1.27
C ALA A 624 15.21 -16.18 1.71
N PHE A 625 15.61 -16.44 2.96
CA PHE A 625 16.97 -16.22 3.45
C PHE A 625 17.99 -17.05 2.66
N GLU A 626 17.78 -18.37 2.54
CA GLU A 626 18.69 -19.26 1.81
C GLU A 626 18.70 -18.95 0.30
N ALA A 627 17.55 -18.63 -0.28
CA ALA A 627 17.45 -18.18 -1.67
C ALA A 627 18.28 -16.92 -1.93
N LEU A 628 18.21 -15.93 -1.03
CA LEU A 628 19.00 -14.71 -1.13
C LEU A 628 20.50 -15.01 -1.01
N ARG A 629 20.91 -15.83 -0.03
CA ARG A 629 22.32 -16.23 0.12
C ARG A 629 22.85 -16.90 -1.15
N SER A 630 22.08 -17.81 -1.73
CA SER A 630 22.44 -18.50 -2.98
C SER A 630 22.64 -17.51 -4.14
N VAL A 631 21.75 -16.51 -4.28
CA VAL A 631 21.87 -15.48 -5.32
C VAL A 631 23.13 -14.62 -5.15
N LEU A 632 23.53 -14.33 -3.91
CA LEU A 632 24.70 -13.49 -3.63
C LEU A 632 26.04 -14.23 -3.78
N GLN A 633 26.04 -15.56 -3.83
CA GLN A 633 27.23 -16.39 -4.05
C GLN A 633 27.57 -16.61 -5.53
N GLN A 634 26.62 -16.34 -6.43
CA GLN A 634 26.77 -16.47 -7.89
C GLN A 634 27.48 -15.26 -8.50
#